data_AF-A0A1A8RG91-F1
#
_entry.id   AF-A0A1A8RG91-F1
#
_cell.length_a   1.000
_cell.length_b   1.000
_cell.length_c   1.000
_cell.angle_alpha   90.00
_cell.angle_beta   90.00
_cell.angle_gamma   90.00
#
_symmetry.space_group_name_H-M   'P 1'
#
loop_
_entity.id
_entity.type
_entity.pdbx_description
1 polymer ?
#
loop_
_entity_poly.entity_id
_entity_poly.type
_entity_poly.pdbx_seq_one_letter_code
_entity_poly.pdbx_strand_id
1 'polypeptide(L)'
;GLRAEDGGWSRSSELRLEDEGLCNIDVLEGSELSHQDFINRYAFSRPVILRGLTDNTKFRFLCSKPSLLAAYGSMKVRLSTANTHSYRKVDVSFQKYVDELLRPQAADALGSETLYFFGDNNLTEWQNLFDHYESPPYVLPHTSGAYSFGIA
;
A
#
# COMPACT_ATOMS: atom_id res chain seq x y z
N GLY A 1 -12.09 -9.64 22.09
CA GLY A 1 -11.50 -10.47 21.04
C GLY A 1 -12.28 -10.25 19.77
N LEU A 2 -11.72 -9.50 18.81
CA LEU A 2 -12.27 -9.37 17.48
C LEU A 2 -11.30 -10.12 16.57
N ARG A 3 -11.74 -11.26 16.00
CA ARG A 3 -11.02 -11.85 14.87
C ARG A 3 -11.09 -10.83 13.75
N ALA A 4 -9.95 -10.49 13.16
CA ALA A 4 -9.95 -9.77 11.89
C ALA A 4 -10.73 -10.64 10.90
N GLU A 5 -11.80 -10.11 10.33
CA GLU A 5 -12.43 -10.75 9.18
C GLU A 5 -11.44 -10.61 8.02
N ASP A 6 -10.92 -11.72 7.50
CA ASP A 6 -9.92 -11.73 6.43
C ASP A 6 -10.50 -11.23 5.08
N GLY A 7 -11.65 -10.55 5.07
CA GLY A 7 -12.29 -9.99 3.88
C GLY A 7 -12.73 -11.05 2.85
N GLY A 8 -12.81 -12.32 3.24
CA GLY A 8 -13.03 -13.45 2.35
C GLY A 8 -11.76 -13.96 1.66
N TRP A 9 -10.60 -13.32 1.89
CA TRP A 9 -9.32 -13.78 1.39
C TRP A 9 -8.88 -15.03 2.15
N SER A 10 -8.43 -16.03 1.42
CA SER A 10 -7.88 -17.26 1.99
C SER A 10 -6.59 -17.62 1.26
N ARG A 11 -5.66 -18.23 1.99
CA ARG A 11 -4.44 -18.75 1.38
C ARG A 11 -4.75 -20.10 0.75
N SER A 12 -4.36 -20.29 -0.50
CA SER A 12 -4.38 -21.62 -1.10
C SER A 12 -3.49 -22.54 -0.27
N SER A 13 -3.99 -23.74 0.04
CA SER A 13 -3.23 -24.77 0.75
C SER A 13 -2.04 -25.31 -0.06
N GLU A 14 -2.01 -25.03 -1.36
CA GLU A 14 -0.99 -25.53 -2.29
C GLU A 14 0.28 -24.67 -2.35
N LEU A 15 0.22 -23.41 -1.91
CA LEU A 15 1.34 -22.47 -1.94
C LEU A 15 1.72 -22.06 -0.51
N ARG A 16 2.86 -22.56 -0.03
CA ARG A 16 3.43 -22.17 1.26
C ARG A 16 4.39 -21.00 1.02
N LEU A 17 4.39 -20.03 1.94
CA LEU A 17 5.40 -18.94 1.92
C LEU A 17 6.84 -19.50 1.91
N GLU A 18 7.02 -20.67 2.50
CA GLU A 18 8.28 -21.41 2.55
C GLU A 18 8.80 -21.81 1.15
N ASP A 19 7.89 -21.96 0.18
CA ASP A 19 8.22 -22.35 -1.19
C ASP A 19 8.90 -21.20 -1.98
N GLU A 20 8.76 -19.94 -1.53
CA GLU A 20 9.40 -18.77 -2.14
C GLU A 20 10.88 -18.61 -1.72
N GLY A 21 11.37 -19.45 -0.81
CA GLY A 21 12.74 -19.43 -0.31
C GLY A 21 12.97 -18.41 0.82
N LEU A 22 14.24 -18.21 1.17
CA LEU A 22 14.62 -17.25 2.22
C LEU A 22 14.56 -15.82 1.68
N CYS A 23 14.01 -14.90 2.48
CA CYS A 23 14.07 -13.47 2.19
C CYS A 23 15.54 -13.04 2.04
N ASN A 24 15.87 -12.45 0.90
CA ASN A 24 17.21 -11.95 0.56
C ASN A 24 17.34 -10.43 0.73
N ILE A 25 16.31 -9.76 1.25
CA ILE A 25 16.31 -8.33 1.53
C ILE A 25 16.67 -8.13 2.99
N ASP A 26 17.68 -7.28 3.24
CA ASP A 26 18.08 -6.91 4.60
C ASP A 26 16.90 -6.24 5.33
N VAL A 27 16.64 -6.68 6.55
CA VAL A 27 15.59 -6.14 7.43
C VAL A 27 16.27 -5.56 8.67
N LEU A 28 16.16 -4.24 8.85
CA LEU A 28 16.82 -3.53 9.94
C LEU A 28 15.82 -2.72 10.76
N GLU A 29 16.06 -2.62 12.06
CA GLU A 29 15.40 -1.63 12.91
C GLU A 29 16.01 -0.25 12.68
N GLY A 30 15.21 0.80 12.87
CA GLY A 30 15.60 2.17 12.59
C GLY A 30 16.83 2.66 13.35
N SER A 31 17.09 2.09 14.53
CA SER A 31 18.26 2.38 15.35
C SER A 31 19.56 1.76 14.81
N GLU A 32 19.49 0.80 13.89
CA GLU A 32 20.63 0.05 13.36
C GLU A 32 21.26 0.69 12.12
N LEU A 33 20.63 1.73 11.56
CA LEU A 33 21.05 2.33 10.30
C LEU A 33 21.11 3.86 10.37
N SER A 34 22.31 4.42 10.37
CA SER A 34 22.48 5.85 10.19
C SER A 34 22.11 6.29 8.76
N HIS A 35 21.79 7.58 8.57
CA HIS A 35 21.53 8.10 7.22
C HIS A 35 22.74 7.94 6.29
N GLN A 36 23.96 8.15 6.82
CA GLN A 36 25.18 7.96 6.04
C GLN A 36 25.37 6.51 5.59
N ASP A 37 25.07 5.54 6.47
CA ASP A 37 25.13 4.12 6.15
C ASP A 37 24.06 3.73 5.13
N PHE A 38 22.86 4.31 5.23
CA PHE A 38 21.81 4.13 4.23
C PHE A 38 22.29 4.55 2.84
N ILE A 39 22.86 5.75 2.73
CA ILE A 39 23.40 6.27 1.47
C ILE A 39 24.52 5.38 0.93
N ASN A 40 25.46 4.97 1.78
CA ASN A 40 26.64 4.23 1.35
C ASN A 40 26.34 2.77 0.97
N ARG A 41 25.37 2.12 1.63
CA ARG A 41 25.15 0.66 1.53
C ARG A 41 23.95 0.25 0.70
N TYR A 42 22.91 1.10 0.63
CA TYR A 42 21.60 0.73 0.09
C TYR A 42 21.15 1.66 -1.03
N ALA A 43 21.31 2.98 -0.87
CA ALA A 43 20.88 3.93 -1.89
C ALA A 43 21.48 3.56 -3.26
N PHE A 44 20.62 3.52 -4.28
CA PHE A 44 20.96 3.19 -5.67
C PHE A 44 21.53 1.78 -5.92
N SER A 45 21.68 0.95 -4.88
CA SER A 45 22.45 -0.30 -4.96
C SER A 45 21.62 -1.55 -4.70
N ARG A 46 20.82 -1.56 -3.62
CA ARG A 46 19.99 -2.71 -3.23
C ARG A 46 18.84 -2.31 -2.29
N PRO A 47 17.73 -3.05 -2.29
CA PRO A 47 16.61 -2.79 -1.40
C PRO A 47 16.96 -3.10 0.07
N VAL A 48 16.25 -2.44 0.99
CA VAL A 48 16.27 -2.68 2.43
C VAL A 48 14.88 -2.46 3.00
N ILE A 49 14.48 -3.26 3.97
CA ILE A 49 13.25 -3.08 4.76
C ILE A 49 13.63 -2.46 6.09
N LEU A 50 13.06 -1.30 6.40
CA LEU A 50 13.32 -0.59 7.65
C LEU A 50 12.08 -0.63 8.54
N ARG A 51 12.27 -1.02 9.79
CA ARG A 51 11.21 -1.14 10.81
C ARG A 51 11.44 -0.13 11.93
N GLY A 52 10.37 0.19 12.66
CA GLY A 52 10.46 1.00 13.87
C GLY A 52 10.98 2.44 13.68
N LEU A 53 10.79 3.04 12.50
CA LEU A 53 11.34 4.37 12.19
C LEU A 53 10.49 5.55 12.67
N THR A 54 9.19 5.45 12.55
CA THR A 54 8.24 6.56 12.72
C THR A 54 7.00 6.09 13.47
N ASP A 55 6.36 6.98 14.24
CA ASP A 55 5.12 6.64 14.92
C ASP A 55 3.91 6.94 14.03
N ASN A 56 3.59 5.98 13.15
CA ASN A 56 2.40 6.05 12.31
C ASN A 56 1.17 5.40 12.97
N THR A 57 1.08 5.30 14.31
CA THR A 57 -0.04 4.65 15.00
C THR A 57 -1.39 5.29 14.64
N LYS A 58 -1.47 6.62 14.64
CA LYS A 58 -2.68 7.35 14.24
C LYS A 58 -3.00 7.15 12.76
N PHE A 59 -2.00 7.28 11.88
CA PHE A 59 -2.17 7.05 10.45
C PHE A 59 -2.71 5.65 10.16
N ARG A 60 -2.16 4.62 10.81
CA ARG A 60 -2.62 3.22 10.71
C ARG A 60 -4.09 3.06 11.14
N PHE A 61 -4.50 3.71 12.22
CA PHE A 61 -5.90 3.71 12.65
C PHE A 61 -6.81 4.35 11.60
N LEU A 62 -6.42 5.51 11.06
CA LEU A 62 -7.17 6.22 10.03
C LEU A 62 -7.25 5.45 8.71
N CYS A 63 -6.24 4.62 8.41
CA CYS A 63 -6.23 3.69 7.28
C CYS A 63 -7.04 2.41 7.52
N SER A 64 -7.72 2.24 8.66
CA SER A 64 -8.63 1.11 8.85
C SER A 64 -9.83 1.22 7.92
N LYS A 65 -10.36 0.07 7.44
CA LYS A 65 -11.57 0.02 6.60
C LYS A 65 -12.72 0.90 7.14
N PRO A 66 -13.15 0.80 8.42
CA PRO A 66 -14.25 1.65 8.91
C PRO A 66 -13.90 3.14 8.94
N SER A 67 -12.67 3.52 9.29
CA SER A 67 -12.25 4.93 9.29
C SER A 67 -12.23 5.52 7.89
N LEU A 68 -11.69 4.78 6.92
CA LEU A 68 -11.66 5.20 5.51
C LEU A 68 -13.05 5.30 4.92
N LEU A 69 -13.94 4.33 5.17
CA LEU A 69 -15.32 4.38 4.68
C LEU A 69 -16.11 5.53 5.29
N ALA A 70 -15.93 5.79 6.59
CA ALA A 70 -16.61 6.88 7.28
C ALA A 70 -16.17 8.26 6.75
N ALA A 71 -14.87 8.44 6.49
CA ALA A 71 -14.33 9.72 6.04
C ALA A 71 -14.46 9.95 4.52
N TYR A 72 -14.30 8.89 3.72
CA TYR A 72 -14.11 9.00 2.27
C TYR A 72 -15.11 8.17 1.45
N GLY A 73 -16.07 7.47 2.06
CA GLY A 73 -16.96 6.53 1.36
C GLY A 73 -17.69 7.12 0.15
N SER A 74 -18.14 8.37 0.23
CA SER A 74 -18.83 9.07 -0.86
C SER A 74 -17.90 9.69 -1.90
N MET A 75 -16.59 9.77 -1.61
CA MET A 75 -15.61 10.36 -2.51
C MET A 75 -15.45 9.50 -3.77
N LYS A 76 -15.27 10.15 -4.92
CA LYS A 76 -14.98 9.44 -6.17
C LYS A 76 -13.52 9.03 -6.19
N VAL A 77 -13.26 7.76 -6.50
CA VAL A 77 -11.93 7.20 -6.73
C VAL A 77 -11.84 6.67 -8.16
N ARG A 78 -10.65 6.80 -8.75
CA ARG A 78 -10.36 6.33 -10.09
C ARG A 78 -9.64 4.98 -10.01
N LEU A 79 -10.27 3.97 -10.60
CA LEU A 79 -9.72 2.61 -10.69
C LEU A 79 -9.05 2.39 -12.03
N SER A 80 -7.93 1.67 -12.02
CA SER A 80 -7.21 1.24 -13.21
C SER A 80 -7.28 -0.28 -13.37
N THR A 81 -7.11 -0.79 -14.59
CA THR A 81 -6.95 -2.25 -14.81
C THR A 81 -5.57 -2.72 -14.41
N ALA A 82 -5.46 -3.86 -13.73
CA ALA A 82 -4.22 -4.47 -13.25
C ALA A 82 -3.39 -5.14 -14.38
N ASN A 83 -3.12 -4.41 -15.46
CA ASN A 83 -2.23 -4.82 -16.54
C ASN A 83 -1.19 -3.73 -16.83
N THR A 84 -0.12 -4.09 -17.54
CA THR A 84 1.05 -3.23 -17.79
C THR A 84 0.72 -1.86 -18.40
N HIS A 85 -0.41 -1.72 -19.09
CA HIS A 85 -0.75 -0.51 -19.85
C HIS A 85 -2.00 0.23 -19.35
N SER A 86 -2.68 -0.28 -18.31
CA SER A 86 -3.78 0.36 -17.58
C SER A 86 -4.76 1.21 -18.41
N TYR A 87 -5.18 0.72 -19.58
CA TYR A 87 -5.91 1.54 -20.56
C TYR A 87 -7.31 1.97 -20.11
N ARG A 88 -7.98 1.14 -19.31
CA ARG A 88 -9.33 1.44 -18.84
C ARG A 88 -9.28 2.06 -17.46
N LYS A 89 -9.88 3.25 -17.34
CA LYS A 89 -10.06 3.98 -16.09
C LYS A 89 -11.55 4.08 -15.77
N VAL A 90 -11.93 3.79 -14.53
CA VAL A 90 -13.33 3.81 -14.09
C VAL A 90 -13.45 4.60 -12.80
N ASP A 91 -14.32 5.61 -12.79
CA ASP A 91 -14.60 6.39 -11.59
C ASP A 91 -15.81 5.78 -10.85
N VAL A 92 -15.62 5.46 -9.56
CA VAL A 92 -16.67 4.93 -8.66
C VAL A 92 -16.61 5.64 -7.31
N SER A 93 -17.63 5.50 -6.46
CA SER A 93 -17.46 5.91 -5.06
C SER A 93 -16.49 4.97 -4.34
N PHE A 94 -15.73 5.50 -3.39
CA PHE A 94 -14.80 4.70 -2.59
C PHE A 94 -15.52 3.55 -1.88
N GLN A 95 -16.72 3.81 -1.35
CA GLN A 95 -17.55 2.77 -0.75
C GLN A 95 -17.90 1.66 -1.74
N LYS A 96 -18.29 2.00 -2.97
CA LYS A 96 -18.58 0.99 -3.99
C LYS A 96 -17.33 0.14 -4.31
N TYR A 97 -16.16 0.76 -4.39
CA TYR A 97 -14.92 0.02 -4.59
C TYR A 97 -14.69 -1.00 -3.47
N VAL A 98 -14.74 -0.55 -2.21
CA VAL A 98 -14.47 -1.40 -1.04
C VAL A 98 -15.51 -2.50 -0.83
N ASP A 99 -16.79 -2.20 -1.06
CA ASP A 99 -17.88 -3.13 -0.75
C ASP A 99 -18.16 -4.11 -1.90
N GLU A 100 -17.95 -3.71 -3.15
CA GLU A 100 -18.34 -4.52 -4.31
C GLU A 100 -17.17 -5.07 -5.12
N LEU A 101 -16.05 -4.35 -5.19
CA LEU A 101 -14.94 -4.64 -6.12
C LEU A 101 -13.69 -5.18 -5.42
N LEU A 102 -13.41 -4.72 -4.20
CA LEU A 102 -12.27 -5.15 -3.40
C LEU A 102 -12.55 -6.48 -2.70
N ARG A 103 -12.54 -7.54 -3.49
CA ARG A 103 -12.86 -8.91 -3.07
C ARG A 103 -11.91 -9.92 -3.72
N PRO A 104 -11.82 -11.15 -3.16
CA PRO A 104 -11.08 -12.23 -3.79
C PRO A 104 -11.47 -12.42 -5.26
N GLN A 105 -10.47 -12.59 -6.11
CA GLN A 105 -10.63 -12.87 -7.54
C GLN A 105 -10.26 -14.32 -7.82
N ALA A 106 -10.84 -14.89 -8.88
CA ALA A 106 -10.45 -16.21 -9.37
C ALA A 106 -9.00 -16.16 -9.90
N ALA A 107 -8.25 -17.26 -9.74
CA ALA A 107 -6.84 -17.31 -10.14
C ALA A 107 -6.64 -17.18 -11.67
N ASP A 108 -7.68 -17.50 -12.45
CA ASP A 108 -7.73 -17.38 -13.91
C ASP A 108 -8.34 -16.05 -14.40
N ALA A 109 -8.72 -15.14 -13.49
CA ALA A 109 -9.23 -13.83 -13.86
C ALA A 109 -8.17 -13.01 -14.61
N LEU A 110 -8.57 -12.36 -15.70
CA LEU A 110 -7.65 -11.54 -16.49
C LEU A 110 -7.32 -10.25 -15.74
N GLY A 111 -6.05 -9.83 -15.74
CA GLY A 111 -5.64 -8.54 -15.16
C GLY A 111 -6.34 -7.33 -15.80
N SER A 112 -6.84 -7.46 -17.04
CA SER A 112 -7.68 -6.44 -17.70
C SER A 112 -9.10 -6.32 -17.12
N GLU A 113 -9.55 -7.31 -16.36
CA GLU A 113 -10.86 -7.34 -15.72
C GLU A 113 -10.77 -6.98 -14.23
N THR A 114 -9.58 -7.09 -13.64
CA THR A 114 -9.29 -6.68 -12.27
C THR A 114 -9.05 -5.18 -12.20
N LEU A 115 -9.94 -4.48 -11.49
CA LEU A 115 -9.81 -3.06 -11.18
C LEU A 115 -9.17 -2.87 -9.81
N TYR A 116 -8.21 -1.97 -9.70
CA TYR A 116 -7.54 -1.65 -8.45
C TYR A 116 -7.35 -0.14 -8.29
N PHE A 117 -7.37 0.32 -7.03
CA PHE A 117 -7.22 1.72 -6.68
C PHE A 117 -5.75 2.03 -6.37
N PHE A 118 -5.02 2.51 -7.38
CA PHE A 118 -3.61 2.91 -7.28
C PHE A 118 -3.21 3.83 -8.44
N GLY A 119 -2.21 4.71 -8.23
CA GLY A 119 -1.50 5.44 -9.28
C GLY A 119 -2.14 6.76 -9.77
N ASP A 120 -3.47 6.90 -9.70
CA ASP A 120 -4.22 8.08 -10.19
C ASP A 120 -4.88 8.90 -9.06
N ASN A 121 -4.27 8.94 -7.87
CA ASN A 121 -4.85 9.67 -6.73
C ASN A 121 -4.72 11.18 -6.90
N ASN A 122 -5.82 11.90 -6.64
CA ASN A 122 -5.75 13.32 -6.35
C ASN A 122 -5.22 13.51 -4.92
N LEU A 123 -3.91 13.75 -4.76
CA LEU A 123 -3.28 13.88 -3.44
C LEU A 123 -3.94 14.96 -2.56
N THR A 124 -4.53 16.00 -3.17
CA THR A 124 -5.25 17.05 -2.44
C THR A 124 -6.50 16.53 -1.73
N GLU A 125 -7.21 15.56 -2.30
CA GLU A 125 -8.42 14.98 -1.70
C GLU A 125 -8.11 14.11 -0.48
N TRP A 126 -6.89 13.57 -0.42
CA TRP A 126 -6.41 12.71 0.66
C TRP A 126 -5.51 13.45 1.66
N GLN A 127 -5.33 14.76 1.51
CA GLN A 127 -4.40 15.55 2.31
C GLN A 127 -4.66 15.41 3.83
N ASN A 128 -5.93 15.43 4.25
CA ASN A 128 -6.30 15.25 5.66
C ASN A 128 -5.82 13.91 6.24
N LEU A 129 -5.73 12.86 5.43
CA LEU A 129 -5.17 11.57 5.84
C LEU A 129 -3.63 11.66 5.88
N PHE A 130 -3.02 12.26 4.86
CA PHE A 130 -1.56 12.36 4.73
C PHE A 130 -0.91 13.32 5.73
N ASP A 131 -1.64 14.30 6.25
CA ASP A 131 -1.20 15.18 7.35
C ASP A 131 -0.90 14.41 8.64
N HIS A 132 -1.35 13.16 8.74
CA HIS A 132 -1.05 12.27 9.86
C HIS A 132 0.09 11.28 9.58
N TYR A 133 0.64 11.26 8.37
CA TYR A 133 1.73 10.38 7.99
C TYR A 133 3.08 10.98 8.37
N GLU A 134 3.84 10.25 9.19
CA GLU A 134 5.23 10.54 9.47
C GLU A 134 6.13 9.81 8.47
N SER A 135 6.84 10.57 7.64
CA SER A 135 7.76 10.03 6.64
C SER A 135 9.10 9.63 7.27
N PRO A 136 9.75 8.56 6.79
CA PRO A 136 11.05 8.15 7.29
C PRO A 136 12.14 9.21 6.98
N PRO A 137 13.20 9.32 7.83
CA PRO A 137 14.21 10.37 7.71
C PRO A 137 15.25 10.16 6.59
N TYR A 138 15.16 9.06 5.83
CA TYR A 138 16.12 8.74 4.77
C TYR A 138 15.71 9.36 3.44
N VAL A 139 16.29 10.52 3.16
CA VAL A 139 16.07 11.25 1.89
C VAL A 139 17.32 11.17 1.03
N LEU A 140 17.14 11.01 -0.28
CA LEU A 140 18.26 11.05 -1.23
C LEU A 140 18.61 12.52 -1.54
N PRO A 141 19.90 12.86 -1.69
CA PRO A 141 20.30 14.22 -2.08
C PRO A 141 19.59 14.69 -3.35
N HIS A 142 19.08 15.93 -3.32
CA HIS A 142 18.38 16.56 -4.44
C HIS A 142 17.08 15.89 -4.89
N THR A 143 16.46 15.10 -4.02
CA THR A 143 15.15 14.47 -4.26
C THR A 143 14.11 14.91 -3.24
N SER A 144 12.84 14.80 -3.60
CA SER A 144 11.72 14.82 -2.67
C SER A 144 11.05 13.45 -2.62
N GLY A 145 10.39 13.16 -1.51
CA GLY A 145 9.56 11.96 -1.39
C GLY A 145 8.39 11.99 -2.38
N ALA A 146 8.16 10.87 -3.05
CA ALA A 146 6.98 10.65 -3.88
C ALA A 146 6.09 9.63 -3.18
N TYR A 147 4.95 10.09 -2.66
CA TYR A 147 3.99 9.20 -2.00
C TYR A 147 3.09 8.55 -3.04
N SER A 148 2.99 7.22 -2.96
CA SER A 148 1.93 6.46 -3.61
C SER A 148 0.96 5.96 -2.55
N PHE A 149 -0.32 6.11 -2.81
CA PHE A 149 -1.40 5.63 -1.96
C PHE A 149 -2.31 4.73 -2.77
N GLY A 150 -2.93 3.76 -2.10
CA GLY A 150 -3.81 2.81 -2.74
C GLY A 150 -4.39 1.88 -1.69
N ILE A 151 -5.47 1.21 -2.05
CA ILE A 151 -6.17 0.30 -1.15
C ILE A 151 -6.34 -1.01 -1.90
N ALA A 152 -5.82 -2.07 -1.30
CA ALA A 152 -5.76 -3.43 -1.86
C ALA A 152 -6.12 -4.45 -0.77
#